data_AF-A0A392NPP7-F1
#
_entry.id   AF-A0A392NPP7-F1
#
_cell.length_a   1.000
_cell.length_b   1.000
_cell.length_c   1.000
_cell.angle_alpha   90.00
_cell.angle_beta   90.00
_cell.angle_gamma   90.00
#
_symmetry.space_group_name_H-M   'P 1'
#
loop_
_entity.id
_entity.type
_entity.pdbx_description
1 polymer ?
#
loop_
_entity_poly.entity_id
_entity_poly.type
_entity_poly.pdbx_seq_one_letter_code
_entity_poly.pdbx_strand_id
1 'polypeptide(L)' 'MFQVGIPALLDWSRHFLMLGYYTFLATFADPIVRPFLNTLPSKTSFQWKRHLEAWKYGDGLDYKL' A
#
# COMPACT_ATOMS: atom_id res chain seq x y z
N MET A 1 -28.17 -13.46 -25.84
CA MET A 1 -26.99 -12.70 -25.37
C MET A 1 -26.68 -13.15 -23.94
N PHE A 2 -25.85 -14.18 -23.78
CA PHE A 2 -25.20 -14.50 -22.50
C PHE A 2 -23.72 -14.11 -22.73
N GLN A 3 -22.96 -13.54 -21.80
CA GLN A 3 -22.63 -14.15 -20.52
C GLN A 3 -21.70 -13.19 -19.73
N VAL A 4 -22.23 -12.26 -18.94
CA VAL A 4 -21.43 -11.46 -17.98
C VAL A 4 -21.19 -12.21 -16.65
N GLY A 5 -21.37 -13.53 -16.62
CA GLY A 5 -21.49 -14.29 -15.37
C GLY A 5 -20.17 -14.67 -14.68
N ILE A 6 -19.04 -14.70 -15.40
CA ILE A 6 -17.74 -15.12 -14.85
C ILE A 6 -16.58 -14.19 -15.28
N PRO A 7 -16.41 -13.81 -16.57
CA PRO A 7 -15.27 -12.99 -17.00
C PRO A 7 -15.28 -11.59 -16.38
N ALA A 8 -16.46 -10.97 -16.30
CA ALA A 8 -16.63 -9.66 -15.67
C ALA A 8 -16.35 -9.68 -14.16
N LEU A 9 -16.70 -10.78 -13.49
CA LEU A 9 -16.42 -10.98 -12.06
C LEU A 9 -14.92 -11.10 -11.80
N LEU A 10 -14.19 -11.75 -12.72
CA LEU A 10 -12.74 -11.92 -12.68
C LEU A 10 -11.99 -10.60 -12.94
N ASP A 11 -12.51 -9.76 -13.82
CA ASP A 11 -11.95 -8.43 -14.08
C ASP A 11 -12.18 -7.47 -12.90
N TRP A 12 -13.38 -7.51 -12.32
CA TRP A 12 -13.71 -6.75 -11.11
C TRP A 12 -12.92 -7.23 -9.89
N SER A 13 -12.77 -8.54 -9.70
CA SER A 13 -11.98 -9.09 -8.59
C SER A 13 -10.51 -8.73 -8.72
N ARG A 14 -9.94 -8.68 -9.93
CA ARG A 14 -8.58 -8.18 -10.16
C ARG A 14 -8.44 -6.73 -9.68
N HIS A 15 -9.36 -5.85 -10.05
CA HIS A 15 -9.33 -4.45 -9.58
C HIS A 15 -9.45 -4.36 -8.06
N PHE A 16 -10.34 -5.14 -7.46
CA PHE A 16 -10.51 -5.18 -6.01
C PHE A 16 -9.28 -5.75 -5.29
N LEU A 17 -8.65 -6.78 -5.86
CA LEU A 17 -7.40 -7.35 -5.36
C LEU A 17 -6.23 -6.38 -5.51
N MET A 18 -6.14 -5.60 -6.58
CA MET A 18 -5.12 -4.54 -6.70
C MET A 18 -5.30 -3.47 -5.62
N LEU A 19 -6.55 -3.08 -5.34
CA LEU A 19 -6.85 -2.11 -4.29
C LEU A 19 -6.48 -2.66 -2.91
N GLY A 20 -6.94 -3.88 -2.60
CA GLY A 20 -6.60 -4.58 -1.36
C GLY A 20 -5.10 -4.81 -1.21
N TYR A 21 -4.41 -5.17 -2.29
CA TYR A 21 -2.95 -5.30 -2.30
C TYR A 21 -2.27 -3.96 -2.00
N TYR A 22 -2.73 -2.86 -2.60
CA TYR A 22 -2.19 -1.52 -2.30
C TYR A 22 -2.39 -1.12 -0.84
N THR A 23 -3.59 -1.34 -0.29
CA THR A 23 -3.90 -1.06 1.12
C THR A 23 -3.11 -1.95 2.07
N PHE A 24 -2.98 -3.24 1.74
CA PHE A 24 -2.20 -4.19 2.52
C PHE A 24 -0.71 -3.84 2.47
N LEU A 25 -0.20 -3.48 1.30
CA LEU A 25 1.17 -3.02 1.15
C LEU A 25 1.39 -1.74 1.96
N ALA A 26 0.48 -0.75 1.91
CA ALA A 26 0.60 0.45 2.73
C ALA A 26 0.59 0.15 4.25
N THR A 27 -0.30 -0.74 4.69
CA THR A 27 -0.47 -1.09 6.12
C THR A 27 0.66 -1.96 6.67
N PHE A 28 1.11 -2.95 5.91
CA PHE A 28 2.10 -3.93 6.34
C PHE A 28 3.53 -3.58 5.91
N ALA A 29 3.73 -2.75 4.89
CA ALA A 29 5.06 -2.28 4.54
C ALA A 29 5.63 -1.38 5.63
N ASP A 30 4.84 -0.54 6.31
CA ASP A 30 5.37 0.33 7.38
C ASP A 30 6.13 -0.46 8.49
N PRO A 31 5.57 -1.51 9.12
CA PRO A 31 6.29 -2.29 10.13
C PRO A 31 7.42 -3.17 9.57
N ILE A 32 7.36 -3.61 8.31
CA ILE A 32 8.40 -4.45 7.69
C ILE A 32 9.58 -3.61 7.20
N VAL A 33 9.31 -2.42 6.66
CA VAL A 33 10.31 -1.53 6.07
C VAL A 33 11.05 -0.76 7.17
N ARG A 34 10.40 -0.37 8.28
CA ARG A 34 11.05 0.30 9.43
C ARG A 34 12.36 -0.34 9.92
N PRO A 35 12.43 -1.66 10.24
CA PRO A 35 13.69 -2.29 10.65
C PRO A 35 14.73 -2.35 9.53
N PHE A 36 14.30 -2.49 8.27
CA PHE A 36 15.18 -2.40 7.09
C PHE A 36 15.73 -0.98 6.88
N LEU A 37 14.95 0.07 7.18
CA LEU A 37 15.43 1.45 7.09
C LEU A 37 16.41 1.81 8.21
N ASN A 38 16.33 1.15 9.37
CA ASN A 38 17.27 1.35 10.47
C ASN A 38 18.64 0.70 10.23
N THR A 39 18.75 -0.22 9.28
CA THR A 39 20.04 -0.82 8.86
C THR A 39 20.72 -0.03 7.74
N LEU A 40 20.01 0.92 7.11
CA LEU A 40 20.56 1.80 6.08
C LEU A 40 21.28 3.03 6.69
N PRO A 41 22.24 3.62 5.95
CA PRO A 41 22.89 4.86 6.37
C PRO A 41 21.88 5.96 6.71
N SER A 42 22.16 6.74 7.76
CA SER A 42 21.27 7.74 8.35
C SER A 42 20.63 8.70 7.33
N LYS A 43 21.39 9.12 6.32
CA LYS A 43 20.91 10.01 5.24
C LYS A 43 19.86 9.35 4.35
N THR A 44 20.04 8.06 4.04
CA THR A 44 19.12 7.28 3.20
C THR A 44 17.87 6.91 3.99
N SER A 45 18.04 6.48 5.24
CA SER A 45 16.95 6.18 6.17
C SER A 45 15.99 7.37 6.34
N PHE A 46 16.52 8.58 6.47
CA PHE A 46 15.73 9.80 6.57
C PHE A 46 14.87 10.08 5.33
N GLN A 47 15.43 9.94 4.13
CA GLN A 47 14.68 10.15 2.88
C GLN A 47 13.55 9.14 2.69
N TRP A 48 13.79 7.89 3.07
CA TRP A 48 12.80 6.81 3.01
C TRP A 48 11.70 7.00 4.06
N LYS A 49 12.05 7.37 5.30
CA LYS A 49 11.07 7.75 6.32
C LYS A 49 10.12 8.82 5.80
N ARG A 50 10.68 9.88 5.22
CA ARG A 50 9.90 11.00 4.67
C ARG A 50 8.97 10.57 3.52
N HIS A 51 9.40 9.62 2.68
CA HIS A 51 8.55 9.04 1.62
C HIS A 51 7.42 8.18 2.20
N LEU A 52 7.70 7.36 3.21
CA LEU A 52 6.67 6.57 3.90
C LEU A 52 5.65 7.47 4.59
N GLU A 53 6.10 8.55 5.23
CA GLU A 53 5.23 9.56 5.85
C GLU A 53 4.34 10.24 4.80
N ALA A 54 4.90 10.64 3.66
CA ALA A 54 4.12 11.21 2.56
C ALA A 54 3.12 10.22 1.96
N TRP A 55 3.49 8.94 1.86
CA TRP A 55 2.58 7.89 1.39
C TRP A 55 1.44 7.64 2.37
N LYS A 56 1.74 7.56 3.67
CA LYS A 56 0.74 7.43 4.75
C LYS A 56 -0.20 8.65 4.83
N TYR A 57 0.31 9.85 4.58
CA TYR A 57 -0.52 11.05 4.47
C TYR A 57 -1.43 11.00 3.23
N GLY A 58 -0.91 10.50 2.11
CA GLY A 58 -1.64 10.39 0.84
C GLY A 58 -2.69 9.29 0.79
N ASP A 59 -2.58 8.23 1.60
CA ASP A 59 -3.58 7.15 1.65
C ASP A 59 -4.77 7.45 2.59
N GLY A 60 -4.72 8.56 3.33
CA GLY A 60 -5.79 9.01 4.21
C GLY A 60 -5.93 8.24 5.53
N LEU A 61 -5.01 7.33 5.87
CA LEU A 61 -4.98 6.60 7.14
C LEU A 61 -4.50 7.43 8.34
N ASP A 62 -4.18 8.73 8.14
CA ASP A 62 -3.85 9.65 9.23
C ASP A 62 -5.09 10.24 9.94
N TYR A 63 -6.30 9.78 9.60
CA TYR A 63 -7.53 10.19 10.28
C TYR A 63 -7.57 9.64 11.73
N LYS A 64 -6.88 10.30 12.64
CA LYS A 64 -7.13 10.19 14.08
C LYS A 64 -8.22 11.19 14.46
N LEU A 65 -9.39 10.66 14.83
CA LEU A 65 -10.41 11.39 15.59
C LEU A 65 -9.90 11.68 17.01
#